data_AF-A0A7R8NMH8-F1
#
_entry.id   AF-A0A7R8NMH8-F1
#
_cell.length_a   1.000
_cell.length_b   1.000
_cell.length_c   1.000
_cell.angle_alpha   90.00
_cell.angle_beta   90.00
_cell.angle_gamma   90.00
#
_symmetry.space_group_name_H-M   'P 1'
#
loop_
_entity.id
_entity.type
_entity.pdbx_description
1 polymer ?
#
loop_
_entity_poly.entity_id
_entity_poly.type
_entity_poly.pdbx_seq_one_letter_code
_entity_poly.pdbx_strand_id
1 'polypeptide(L)'
;MSSVRTRVTGMLMVAAVSVTLIAGILPLSPRAESRGLRFALFGCSLVCVLMWMAVSVRSRRAGGVDLDKPVGPARRPSRSLPLLLAVLLPMTSGAALVQAVGPDGEQGRWVSEVYTAGGGVHEVPIERTVSEPRPTGVNVNGVDEYAADVVVTLRFDDSSRRTTIRGARTVGVPDEGDSVTVIYAPGRPGLGGRHHDSGFFDSGAALLWIWVVVFFAAAFGSGLFGRDEVHAARRFRGDVHGVAALVLCLGVLLLLPGAFFQTPTWAGWLLALAAACTPWLALAWVVKRV
;
A
#
# COMPACT_ATOMS: atom_id res chain seq x y z
N MET A 1 8.17 8.68 -40.12
CA MET A 1 7.74 7.40 -39.53
C MET A 1 7.93 7.27 -38.00
N SER A 2 8.45 8.28 -37.27
CA SER A 2 8.76 8.18 -35.82
C SER A 2 7.60 8.49 -34.85
N SER A 3 6.53 9.17 -35.30
CA SER A 3 5.45 9.65 -34.42
C SER A 3 4.43 8.57 -34.03
N VAL A 4 4.22 7.58 -34.88
CA VAL A 4 3.29 6.46 -34.62
C VAL A 4 3.92 5.49 -33.62
N ARG A 5 5.19 5.11 -33.82
CA ARG A 5 5.93 4.26 -32.87
C ARG A 5 5.96 4.89 -31.47
N THR A 6 6.34 6.17 -31.34
CA THR A 6 6.37 6.85 -30.04
C THR A 6 5.00 6.99 -29.37
N ARG A 7 3.91 7.20 -30.15
CA ARG A 7 2.53 7.17 -29.60
C ARG A 7 2.13 5.79 -29.11
N VAL A 8 2.44 4.74 -29.87
CA VAL A 8 2.13 3.35 -29.49
C VAL A 8 2.93 2.94 -28.27
N THR A 9 4.22 3.28 -28.19
CA THR A 9 5.05 3.01 -27.00
C THR A 9 4.53 3.76 -25.77
N GLY A 10 4.13 5.03 -25.94
CA GLY A 10 3.52 5.81 -24.85
C GLY A 10 2.18 5.22 -24.37
N MET A 11 1.31 4.78 -25.28
CA MET A 11 0.06 4.10 -24.92
C MET A 11 0.30 2.76 -24.24
N LEU A 12 1.24 1.95 -24.74
CA LEU A 12 1.60 0.68 -24.12
C LEU A 12 2.19 0.88 -22.71
N MET A 13 2.97 1.94 -22.49
CA MET A 13 3.50 2.26 -21.17
C MET A 13 2.39 2.70 -20.21
N VAL A 14 1.45 3.54 -20.68
CA VAL A 14 0.26 3.92 -19.88
C VAL A 14 -0.62 2.72 -19.58
N ALA A 15 -0.84 1.83 -20.56
CA ALA A 15 -1.60 0.60 -20.38
C ALA A 15 -0.91 -0.34 -19.39
N ALA A 16 0.41 -0.54 -19.51
CA ALA A 16 1.18 -1.36 -18.58
C ALA A 16 1.14 -0.78 -17.16
N VAL A 17 1.34 0.53 -16.99
CA VAL A 17 1.22 1.20 -15.69
C VAL A 17 -0.20 1.05 -15.13
N SER A 18 -1.23 1.20 -15.97
CA SER A 18 -2.63 1.04 -15.54
C SER A 18 -2.93 -0.41 -15.12
N VAL A 19 -2.42 -1.40 -15.85
CA VAL A 19 -2.57 -2.82 -15.51
C VAL A 19 -1.83 -3.16 -14.21
N THR A 20 -0.61 -2.65 -14.02
CA THR A 20 0.14 -2.82 -12.77
C THR A 20 -0.56 -2.17 -11.59
N LEU A 21 -1.13 -0.98 -11.80
CA LEU A 21 -1.93 -0.26 -10.81
C LEU A 21 -3.19 -1.05 -10.44
N ILE A 22 -3.95 -1.52 -11.43
CA ILE A 22 -5.16 -2.34 -11.25
C ILE A 22 -4.80 -3.63 -10.50
N ALA A 23 -3.73 -4.33 -10.90
CA ALA A 23 -3.27 -5.55 -10.24
C ALA A 23 -2.76 -5.33 -8.80
N GLY A 24 -2.19 -4.15 -8.51
CA GLY A 24 -1.79 -3.75 -7.15
C GLY A 24 -2.95 -3.28 -6.27
N ILE A 25 -4.07 -2.88 -6.88
CA ILE A 25 -5.30 -2.44 -6.20
C ILE A 25 -6.24 -3.62 -5.94
N LEU A 26 -6.27 -4.61 -6.84
CA LEU A 26 -7.12 -5.76 -6.69
C LEU A 26 -6.70 -6.56 -5.45
N PRO A 27 -7.63 -6.87 -4.53
CA PRO A 27 -7.39 -7.77 -3.41
C PRO A 27 -7.28 -9.20 -3.97
N LEU A 28 -6.15 -9.49 -4.62
CA LEU A 28 -5.83 -10.84 -5.04
C LEU A 28 -5.56 -11.66 -3.78
N SER A 29 -6.26 -12.80 -3.63
CA SER A 29 -6.06 -13.68 -2.48
C SER A 29 -4.56 -14.00 -2.35
N PRO A 30 -3.99 -14.00 -1.13
CA PRO A 30 -2.56 -14.22 -0.87
C PRO A 30 -2.10 -15.66 -1.15
N ARG A 31 -2.74 -16.38 -2.08
CA ARG A 31 -2.29 -17.69 -2.56
C ARG A 31 -0.93 -17.55 -3.24
N ALA A 32 -0.13 -18.62 -3.18
CA ALA A 32 1.22 -18.70 -3.77
C ALA A 32 1.30 -18.27 -5.25
N GLU A 33 0.21 -18.41 -6.01
CA GLU A 33 0.10 -17.98 -7.41
C GLU A 33 0.17 -16.44 -7.58
N SER A 34 -0.30 -15.67 -6.59
CA SER A 34 -0.26 -14.20 -6.63
C SER A 34 1.15 -13.63 -6.42
N ARG A 35 2.03 -14.35 -5.69
CA ARG A 35 3.42 -13.94 -5.47
C ARG A 35 4.22 -13.90 -6.75
N GLY A 36 4.07 -14.91 -7.61
CA GLY A 36 4.75 -14.97 -8.91
C GLY A 36 4.35 -13.82 -9.83
N LEU A 37 3.05 -13.51 -9.89
CA LEU A 37 2.52 -12.37 -10.65
C LEU A 37 3.05 -11.03 -10.13
N ARG A 38 3.09 -10.85 -8.80
CA ARG A 38 3.64 -9.63 -8.18
C ARG A 38 5.13 -9.46 -8.45
N PHE A 39 5.90 -10.55 -8.39
CA PHE A 39 7.32 -10.55 -8.79
C PHE A 39 7.50 -10.19 -10.26
N ALA A 40 6.67 -10.72 -11.15
CA ALA A 40 6.72 -10.41 -12.57
C ALA A 40 6.40 -8.93 -12.82
N LEU A 41 5.34 -8.40 -12.20
CA LEU A 41 4.96 -6.99 -12.32
C LEU A 41 6.01 -6.04 -11.73
N PHE A 42 6.58 -6.37 -10.58
CA PHE A 42 7.70 -5.64 -9.99
C PHE A 42 8.92 -5.69 -10.89
N GLY A 43 9.30 -6.88 -11.37
CA GLY A 43 10.44 -7.09 -12.27
C GLY A 43 10.28 -6.30 -13.57
N CYS A 44 9.11 -6.34 -14.20
CA CYS A 44 8.79 -5.54 -15.38
C CYS A 44 8.91 -4.05 -15.09
N SER A 45 8.38 -3.57 -13.96
CA SER A 45 8.46 -2.16 -13.57
C SER A 45 9.90 -1.72 -13.34
N LEU A 46 10.71 -2.55 -12.67
CA LEU A 46 12.13 -2.31 -12.44
C LEU A 46 12.91 -2.29 -13.75
N VAL A 47 12.67 -3.24 -14.67
CA VAL A 47 13.30 -3.26 -16.00
C VAL A 47 12.93 -2.02 -16.81
N CYS A 48 11.67 -1.59 -16.77
CA CYS A 48 11.24 -0.35 -17.42
C CYS A 48 11.98 0.87 -16.85
N VAL A 49 12.09 0.97 -15.52
CA VAL A 49 12.84 2.05 -14.85
C VAL A 49 14.32 2.00 -15.19
N LEU A 50 14.95 0.82 -15.17
CA LEU A 50 16.37 0.65 -15.51
C LEU A 50 16.65 0.97 -16.97
N MET A 51 15.79 0.54 -17.90
CA MET A 51 15.87 0.96 -19.30
C MET A 51 15.74 2.47 -19.43
N TRP A 52 14.78 3.07 -18.73
CA TRP A 52 14.56 4.51 -18.74
C TRP A 52 15.77 5.29 -18.19
N MET A 53 16.39 4.79 -17.13
CA MET A 53 17.63 5.32 -16.55
C MET A 53 18.81 5.17 -17.51
N ALA A 54 18.97 4.00 -18.13
CA ALA A 54 20.01 3.75 -19.12
C ALA A 54 19.87 4.72 -20.32
N VAL A 55 18.64 4.93 -20.80
CA VAL A 55 18.34 5.94 -21.83
C VAL A 55 18.68 7.35 -21.35
N SER A 56 18.30 7.71 -20.12
CA SER A 56 18.56 9.04 -19.53
C SER A 56 20.04 9.33 -19.31
N VAL A 57 20.85 8.32 -18.97
CA VAL A 57 22.31 8.47 -18.82
C VAL A 57 23.00 8.48 -20.17
N ARG A 58 22.57 7.62 -21.11
CA ARG A 58 23.13 7.54 -22.46
C ARG A 58 22.86 8.82 -23.25
N SER A 59 21.70 9.46 -23.08
CA SER A 59 21.40 10.76 -23.72
C SER A 59 22.34 11.87 -23.24
N ARG A 60 22.77 11.85 -21.97
CA ARG A 60 23.76 12.81 -21.44
C ARG A 60 25.18 12.58 -21.98
N ARG A 61 25.61 11.32 -22.10
CA ARG A 61 26.98 10.97 -22.50
C ARG A 61 27.25 11.09 -24.00
N ALA A 62 26.22 10.93 -24.83
CA ALA A 62 26.36 10.91 -26.28
C ALA A 62 26.36 12.30 -26.94
N GLY A 63 26.64 13.38 -26.20
CA GLY A 63 26.80 14.73 -26.77
C GLY A 63 25.58 15.22 -27.55
N GLY A 64 24.36 15.01 -27.04
CA GLY A 64 23.14 15.47 -27.71
C GLY A 64 22.66 14.55 -28.83
N VAL A 65 22.48 13.26 -28.55
CA VAL A 65 21.43 12.53 -29.29
C VAL A 65 20.13 13.22 -28.89
N ASP A 66 19.63 14.06 -29.79
CA ASP A 66 18.49 14.95 -29.62
C ASP A 66 17.19 14.12 -29.47
N LEU A 67 17.05 13.49 -28.30
CA LEU A 67 15.78 12.97 -27.79
C LEU A 67 14.92 14.09 -27.23
N ASP A 68 15.50 15.29 -27.07
CA ASP A 68 14.74 16.51 -26.90
C ASP A 68 13.82 16.62 -28.10
N LYS A 69 12.53 16.61 -27.79
CA LYS A 69 11.52 16.77 -28.82
C LYS A 69 11.80 18.14 -29.47
N PRO A 70 12.09 18.22 -30.78
CA PRO A 70 12.39 19.49 -31.43
C PRO A 70 11.26 20.46 -31.13
N VAL A 71 11.58 21.75 -30.96
CA VAL A 71 10.63 22.83 -30.69
C VAL A 71 9.71 22.98 -31.91
N GLY A 72 8.77 22.05 -32.06
CA GLY A 72 7.72 22.10 -33.06
C GLY A 72 6.69 23.15 -32.66
N PRO A 73 5.88 23.62 -33.61
CA PRO A 73 4.86 24.64 -33.37
C PRO A 73 4.00 24.23 -32.18
N ALA A 74 3.78 25.17 -31.26
CA ALA A 74 3.12 24.97 -29.98
C ALA A 74 1.83 24.15 -30.16
N ARG A 75 1.90 22.85 -29.87
CA ARG A 75 0.71 22.00 -29.85
C ARG A 75 -0.15 22.51 -28.69
N ARG A 76 -1.45 22.72 -28.94
CA ARG A 76 -2.39 23.14 -27.91
C ARG A 76 -2.22 22.26 -26.65
N PRO A 77 -2.13 22.87 -25.46
CA PRO A 77 -1.97 22.13 -24.22
C PRO A 77 -3.12 21.13 -24.07
N SER A 78 -2.76 19.87 -23.82
CA SER A 78 -3.72 18.77 -23.77
C SER A 78 -4.55 18.86 -22.50
N ARG A 79 -5.88 18.99 -22.63
CA ARG A 79 -6.80 19.04 -21.48
C ARG A 79 -6.88 17.72 -20.69
N SER A 80 -6.58 16.59 -21.34
CA SER A 80 -6.67 15.26 -20.72
C SER A 80 -5.48 14.89 -19.83
N LEU A 81 -4.31 15.53 -20.01
CA LEU A 81 -3.11 15.15 -19.27
C LEU A 81 -3.15 15.57 -17.79
N PRO A 82 -3.59 16.79 -17.43
CA PRO A 82 -3.81 17.16 -16.03
C PRO A 82 -4.86 16.28 -15.35
N LEU A 83 -5.94 15.92 -16.06
CA LEU A 83 -6.97 15.02 -15.54
C LEU A 83 -6.39 13.63 -15.26
N LEU A 84 -5.60 13.10 -16.20
CA LEU A 84 -4.98 11.79 -16.05
C LEU A 84 -3.95 11.78 -14.91
N LEU A 85 -3.18 12.85 -14.72
CA LEU A 85 -2.28 12.98 -13.56
C LEU A 85 -3.06 13.12 -12.24
N ALA A 86 -4.14 13.90 -12.25
CA ALA A 86 -5.02 14.05 -11.09
C ALA A 86 -5.63 12.73 -10.63
N VAL A 87 -5.89 11.80 -11.54
CA VAL A 87 -6.37 10.46 -11.17
C VAL A 87 -5.20 9.54 -10.81
N LEU A 88 -4.16 9.46 -11.64
CA LEU A 88 -3.10 8.48 -11.45
C LEU A 88 -2.25 8.73 -10.20
N LEU A 89 -1.93 9.99 -9.85
CA LEU A 89 -1.11 10.26 -8.66
C LEU A 89 -1.78 9.75 -7.37
N PRO A 90 -3.01 10.19 -7.03
CA PRO A 90 -3.70 9.68 -5.85
C PRO A 90 -3.86 8.17 -5.87
N MET A 91 -4.18 7.57 -7.02
CA MET A 91 -4.35 6.12 -7.12
C MET A 91 -3.04 5.37 -6.86
N THR A 92 -1.90 5.88 -7.33
CA THR A 92 -0.58 5.28 -7.02
C THR A 92 -0.22 5.40 -5.54
N SER A 93 -0.50 6.54 -4.91
CA SER A 93 -0.32 6.73 -3.47
C SER A 93 -1.25 5.82 -2.66
N GLY A 94 -2.51 5.69 -3.08
CA GLY A 94 -3.50 4.79 -2.49
C GLY A 94 -3.05 3.34 -2.55
N ALA A 95 -2.62 2.87 -3.73
CA ALA A 95 -2.13 1.51 -3.89
C ALA A 95 -0.93 1.19 -2.98
N ALA A 96 -0.03 2.16 -2.74
CA ALA A 96 1.07 2.00 -1.79
C ALA A 96 0.56 1.85 -0.34
N LEU A 97 -0.40 2.68 0.09
CA LEU A 97 -1.00 2.62 1.43
C LEU A 97 -1.80 1.33 1.66
N VAL A 98 -2.53 0.87 0.64
CA VAL A 98 -3.30 -0.38 0.69
C VAL A 98 -2.40 -1.59 0.93
N GLN A 99 -1.14 -1.58 0.49
CA GLN A 99 -0.21 -2.70 0.77
C GLN A 99 0.15 -2.84 2.25
N ALA A 100 0.07 -1.77 3.05
CA ALA A 100 0.32 -1.83 4.49
C ALA A 100 -0.91 -2.29 5.29
N VAL A 101 -2.13 -1.99 4.81
CA VAL A 101 -3.40 -2.28 5.51
C VAL A 101 -4.08 -3.55 5.00
N GLY A 102 -3.85 -3.88 3.74
CA GLY A 102 -4.53 -4.95 3.03
C GLY A 102 -4.05 -6.35 3.43
N PRO A 103 -4.56 -7.39 2.74
CA PRO A 103 -4.24 -8.80 3.01
C PRO A 103 -2.74 -9.14 2.88
N ASP A 104 -1.93 -8.19 2.42
CA ASP A 104 -0.49 -8.33 2.22
C ASP A 104 0.34 -7.98 3.47
N GLY A 105 -0.24 -7.23 4.40
CA GLY A 105 0.36 -6.96 5.71
C GLY A 105 0.45 -8.23 6.58
N GLU A 106 1.32 -8.24 7.59
CA GLU A 106 1.50 -9.40 8.47
C GLU A 106 0.17 -9.86 9.10
N GLN A 107 -0.59 -8.90 9.65
CA GLN A 107 -1.89 -9.16 10.25
C GLN A 107 -2.92 -9.64 9.22
N GLY A 108 -3.00 -8.97 8.05
CA GLY A 108 -3.91 -9.35 6.97
C GLY A 108 -3.66 -10.77 6.43
N ARG A 109 -2.38 -11.15 6.26
CA ARG A 109 -2.00 -12.50 5.86
C ARG A 109 -2.41 -13.54 6.88
N TRP A 110 -2.10 -13.30 8.16
CA TRP A 110 -2.46 -14.21 9.23
C TRP A 110 -3.98 -14.37 9.36
N VAL A 111 -4.74 -13.26 9.31
CA VAL A 111 -6.21 -13.28 9.33
C VAL A 111 -6.77 -14.07 8.13
N SER A 112 -6.21 -13.86 6.93
CA SER A 112 -6.60 -14.64 5.75
C SER A 112 -6.32 -16.13 5.94
N GLU A 113 -5.18 -16.50 6.51
CA GLU A 113 -4.84 -17.90 6.79
C GLU A 113 -5.82 -18.54 7.78
N VAL A 114 -6.20 -17.81 8.84
CA VAL A 114 -7.20 -18.26 9.81
C VAL A 114 -8.55 -18.53 9.14
N TYR A 115 -9.07 -17.57 8.37
CA TYR A 115 -10.35 -17.74 7.66
C TYR A 115 -10.30 -18.88 6.63
N THR A 116 -9.19 -19.05 5.90
CA THR A 116 -9.05 -20.17 4.96
C THR A 116 -8.98 -21.52 5.66
N ALA A 117 -8.53 -21.57 6.90
CA ALA A 117 -8.54 -22.76 7.74
C ALA A 117 -9.91 -23.00 8.43
N GLY A 118 -10.95 -22.25 8.04
CA GLY A 118 -12.29 -22.32 8.65
C GLY A 118 -12.37 -21.68 10.03
N GLY A 119 -11.35 -20.92 10.44
CA GLY A 119 -11.35 -20.17 11.69
C GLY A 119 -12.19 -18.91 11.65
N GLY A 120 -12.42 -18.32 12.82
CA GLY A 120 -13.26 -17.15 12.98
C GLY A 120 -12.98 -16.40 14.26
N VAL A 121 -13.86 -15.45 14.56
CA VAL A 121 -13.87 -14.71 15.83
C VAL A 121 -14.63 -15.55 16.85
N HIS A 122 -14.01 -15.78 18.00
CA HIS A 122 -14.58 -16.52 19.10
C HIS A 122 -14.51 -15.68 20.37
N GLU A 123 -15.59 -15.68 21.13
CA GLU A 123 -15.62 -15.08 22.46
C GLU A 123 -15.16 -16.13 23.47
N VAL A 124 -14.14 -15.79 24.25
CA VAL A 124 -13.53 -16.70 25.24
C VAL A 124 -13.36 -15.99 26.57
N PRO A 125 -13.61 -16.69 27.69
CA PRO A 125 -13.44 -16.12 29.01
C PRO A 125 -11.96 -15.94 29.35
N ILE A 126 -11.64 -14.85 30.04
CA ILE A 126 -10.34 -14.59 30.64
C ILE A 126 -10.18 -15.52 31.85
N GLU A 127 -9.11 -16.32 31.87
CA GLU A 127 -8.76 -17.14 33.04
C GLU A 127 -7.90 -16.37 34.04
N ARG A 128 -7.05 -15.47 33.55
CA ARG A 128 -6.25 -14.58 34.39
C ARG A 128 -5.63 -13.46 33.58
N THR A 129 -5.45 -12.31 34.21
CA THR A 129 -4.71 -11.17 33.67
C THR A 129 -3.23 -11.30 34.05
N VAL A 130 -2.33 -11.16 33.07
CA VAL A 130 -0.87 -11.39 33.24
C VAL A 130 -0.09 -10.08 33.33
N SER A 131 -0.55 -9.05 32.63
CA SER A 131 0.07 -7.72 32.68
C SER A 131 -0.85 -6.72 33.37
N GLU A 132 -0.26 -5.68 33.95
CA GLU A 132 -1.03 -4.54 34.49
C GLU A 132 -1.90 -3.90 33.39
N PRO A 133 -3.23 -3.75 33.62
CA PRO A 133 -4.13 -3.13 32.66
C PRO A 133 -3.75 -1.69 32.37
N ARG A 134 -3.69 -1.34 31.07
CA ARG A 134 -3.37 0.03 30.63
C ARG A 134 -4.57 0.65 29.92
N PRO A 135 -4.98 1.86 30.28
CA PRO A 135 -6.06 2.54 29.57
C PRO A 135 -5.63 2.80 28.12
N THR A 136 -6.52 2.54 27.17
CA THR A 136 -6.27 2.79 25.73
C THR A 136 -6.56 4.23 25.33
N GLY A 137 -7.27 4.98 26.18
CA GLY A 137 -7.76 6.33 25.89
C GLY A 137 -9.05 6.34 25.06
N VAL A 138 -9.64 5.17 24.79
CA VAL A 138 -10.95 5.03 24.17
C VAL A 138 -12.00 4.93 25.27
N ASN A 139 -13.05 5.75 25.19
CA ASN A 139 -14.20 5.68 26.08
C ASN A 139 -15.41 5.15 25.30
N VAL A 140 -15.99 4.05 25.79
CA VAL A 140 -17.17 3.40 25.20
C VAL A 140 -18.31 3.52 26.21
N ASN A 141 -19.33 4.30 25.86
CA ASN A 141 -20.53 4.50 26.69
C ASN A 141 -20.24 4.95 28.13
N GLY A 142 -19.23 5.81 28.33
CA GLY A 142 -18.86 6.31 29.65
C GLY A 142 -17.91 5.42 30.44
N VAL A 143 -17.43 4.31 29.86
CA VAL A 143 -16.46 3.40 30.47
C VAL A 143 -15.19 3.37 29.63
N ASP A 144 -14.04 3.48 30.28
CA ASP A 144 -12.75 3.44 29.61
C ASP A 144 -12.39 2.01 29.17
N GLU A 145 -11.84 1.89 27.97
CA GLU A 145 -11.28 0.65 27.47
C GLU A 145 -9.85 0.47 28.00
N TYR A 146 -9.54 -0.75 28.42
CA TYR A 146 -8.22 -1.14 28.89
C TYR A 146 -7.63 -2.25 28.01
N ALA A 147 -6.30 -2.25 27.88
CA ALA A 147 -5.54 -3.31 27.22
C ALA A 147 -4.65 -4.04 28.23
N ALA A 148 -4.69 -5.37 28.20
CA ALA A 148 -3.82 -6.23 29.00
C ALA A 148 -3.49 -7.55 28.29
N ASP A 149 -2.38 -8.18 28.64
CA ASP A 149 -2.06 -9.54 28.28
C ASP A 149 -2.85 -10.49 29.20
N VAL A 150 -3.66 -11.36 28.61
CA VAL A 150 -4.58 -12.25 29.34
C VAL A 150 -4.34 -13.70 28.95
N VAL A 151 -4.56 -14.62 29.88
CA VAL A 151 -4.55 -16.06 29.59
C VAL A 151 -5.97 -16.52 29.30
N VAL A 152 -6.13 -17.24 28.19
CA VAL A 152 -7.38 -17.88 27.80
C VAL A 152 -7.11 -19.33 27.42
N THR A 153 -8.14 -20.18 27.50
CA THR A 153 -8.10 -21.52 26.94
C THR A 153 -8.81 -21.56 25.59
N LEU A 154 -8.05 -21.84 24.54
CA LEU A 154 -8.58 -22.01 23.19
C LEU A 154 -8.87 -23.49 22.94
N ARG A 155 -10.05 -23.76 22.38
CA ARG A 155 -10.47 -25.11 22.01
C ARG A 155 -10.09 -25.39 20.56
N PHE A 156 -9.05 -26.19 20.36
CA PHE A 156 -8.69 -26.72 19.05
C PHE A 156 -9.27 -28.13 18.87
N ASP A 157 -9.33 -28.59 17.62
CA ASP A 157 -9.90 -29.90 17.28
C ASP A 157 -9.11 -31.06 17.89
N ASP A 158 -7.80 -30.85 18.15
CA ASP A 158 -6.94 -31.85 18.77
C ASP A 158 -6.99 -31.81 20.31
N SER A 159 -7.02 -30.62 20.90
CA SER A 159 -6.88 -30.40 22.34
C SER A 159 -7.21 -28.95 22.73
N SER A 160 -7.64 -28.77 23.98
CA SER A 160 -7.69 -27.41 24.55
C SER A 160 -6.30 -26.97 24.97
N ARG A 161 -5.92 -25.73 24.63
CA ARG A 161 -4.61 -25.17 24.95
C ARG A 161 -4.74 -23.83 25.63
N ARG A 162 -4.07 -23.70 26.77
CA ARG A 162 -3.93 -22.44 27.48
C ARG A 162 -2.91 -21.57 26.76
N THR A 163 -3.31 -20.38 26.33
CA THR A 163 -2.44 -19.43 25.62
C THR A 163 -2.54 -18.05 26.22
N THR A 164 -1.48 -17.25 26.07
CA THR A 164 -1.50 -15.83 26.42
C THR A 164 -1.88 -15.03 25.18
N ILE A 165 -3.00 -14.32 25.25
CA ILE A 165 -3.42 -13.36 24.24
C ILE A 165 -2.84 -12.01 24.64
N ARG A 166 -2.00 -11.46 23.77
CA ARG A 166 -1.35 -10.17 24.03
C ARG A 166 -2.27 -9.01 23.66
N GLY A 167 -2.26 -7.97 24.49
CA GLY A 167 -3.00 -6.73 24.26
C GLY A 167 -4.50 -6.94 24.05
N ALA A 168 -5.11 -7.87 24.77
CA ALA A 168 -6.55 -8.05 24.74
C ALA A 168 -7.24 -6.80 25.30
N ARG A 169 -8.26 -6.31 24.60
CA ARG A 169 -9.04 -5.14 24.99
C ARG A 169 -10.37 -5.52 25.60
N THR A 170 -10.73 -4.83 26.67
CA THR A 170 -11.99 -4.96 27.43
C THR A 170 -12.55 -3.58 27.73
N VAL A 171 -13.88 -3.47 27.78
CA VAL A 171 -14.55 -2.28 28.32
C VAL A 171 -14.51 -2.38 29.85
N GLY A 172 -13.76 -1.49 30.50
CA GLY A 172 -13.39 -1.63 31.91
C GLY A 172 -12.10 -2.42 32.12
N VAL A 173 -11.68 -2.49 33.39
CA VAL A 173 -10.47 -3.22 33.78
C VAL A 173 -10.71 -4.72 33.59
N PRO A 174 -9.84 -5.45 32.85
CA PRO A 174 -10.03 -6.86 32.56
C PRO A 174 -9.87 -7.73 33.80
N ASP A 175 -10.94 -8.42 34.17
CA ASP A 175 -11.00 -9.35 35.30
C ASP A 175 -11.23 -10.81 34.87
N GLU A 176 -10.98 -11.75 35.78
CA GLU A 176 -11.24 -13.17 35.55
C GLU A 176 -12.74 -13.42 35.35
N GLY A 177 -13.07 -14.16 34.30
CA GLY A 177 -14.46 -14.43 33.89
C GLY A 177 -15.01 -13.46 32.85
N ASP A 178 -14.39 -12.30 32.65
CA ASP A 178 -14.76 -11.40 31.54
C ASP A 178 -14.49 -12.07 30.19
N SER A 179 -15.20 -11.64 29.15
CA SER A 179 -15.04 -12.17 27.82
C SER A 179 -14.16 -11.30 26.93
N VAL A 180 -13.32 -11.95 26.11
CA VAL A 180 -12.52 -11.30 25.07
C VAL A 180 -12.75 -11.96 23.73
N THR A 181 -12.77 -11.16 22.68
CA THR A 181 -12.85 -11.64 21.31
C THR A 181 -11.47 -12.02 20.80
N VAL A 182 -11.32 -13.28 20.39
CA VAL A 182 -10.08 -13.87 19.88
C VAL A 182 -10.34 -14.46 18.51
N ILE A 183 -9.53 -14.10 17.51
CA ILE A 183 -9.51 -14.80 16.22
C ILE A 183 -8.60 -16.02 16.36
N TYR A 184 -9.11 -17.20 15.97
CA TYR A 184 -8.28 -18.41 15.80
C TYR A 184 -8.97 -19.45 14.91
N ALA A 185 -8.22 -20.47 14.48
CA ALA A 185 -8.74 -21.60 13.70
C ALA A 185 -8.67 -22.91 14.51
N PRO A 186 -9.81 -23.50 14.93
CA PRO A 186 -9.83 -24.76 15.68
C PRO A 186 -9.11 -25.91 14.97
N GLY A 187 -9.27 -26.03 13.64
CA GLY A 187 -8.64 -27.07 12.82
C GLY A 187 -7.18 -26.82 12.45
N ARG A 188 -6.57 -25.70 12.87
CA ARG A 188 -5.16 -25.39 12.58
C ARG A 188 -4.44 -24.76 13.78
N PRO A 189 -4.16 -25.55 14.84
CA PRO A 189 -3.58 -25.05 16.09
C PRO A 189 -2.21 -24.35 15.93
N GLY A 190 -1.47 -24.66 14.87
CA GLY A 190 -0.19 -24.01 14.57
C GLY A 190 -0.28 -22.51 14.26
N LEU A 191 -1.47 -21.98 13.94
CA LEU A 191 -1.67 -20.53 13.71
C LEU A 191 -1.79 -19.73 15.02
N GLY A 192 -2.09 -20.41 16.14
CA GLY A 192 -2.39 -19.78 17.43
C GLY A 192 -3.67 -18.94 17.40
N GLY A 193 -3.91 -18.21 18.49
CA GLY A 193 -4.98 -17.21 18.58
C GLY A 193 -4.40 -15.82 18.84
N ARG A 194 -5.04 -14.80 18.29
CA ARG A 194 -4.71 -13.40 18.52
C ARG A 194 -5.97 -12.63 18.88
N HIS A 195 -5.82 -11.57 19.67
CA HIS A 195 -6.93 -10.68 19.97
C HIS A 195 -7.56 -10.15 18.68
N HIS A 196 -8.89 -10.14 18.62
CA HIS A 196 -9.60 -9.47 17.55
C HIS A 196 -9.71 -7.99 17.89
N ASP A 197 -8.82 -7.20 17.30
CA ASP A 197 -8.91 -5.75 17.40
C ASP A 197 -9.94 -5.24 16.38
N SER A 198 -10.91 -4.45 16.84
CA SER A 198 -11.90 -3.77 15.99
C SER A 198 -11.50 -2.32 15.68
N GLY A 199 -10.31 -1.89 16.11
CA GLY A 199 -9.80 -0.55 15.90
C GLY A 199 -9.76 -0.13 14.43
N PHE A 200 -9.83 1.18 14.19
CA PHE A 200 -9.89 1.77 12.83
C PHE A 200 -8.78 1.27 11.89
N PHE A 201 -7.57 1.09 12.41
CA PHE A 201 -6.39 0.64 11.64
C PHE A 201 -6.29 -0.88 11.46
N ASP A 202 -6.99 -1.66 12.29
CA ASP A 202 -7.02 -3.13 12.24
C ASP A 202 -8.33 -3.68 11.62
N SER A 203 -9.30 -2.79 11.38
CA SER A 203 -10.55 -3.05 10.67
C SER A 203 -10.43 -2.67 9.19
N GLY A 204 -11.31 -3.23 8.35
CA GLY A 204 -11.46 -2.82 6.95
C GLY A 204 -11.84 -1.34 6.77
N ALA A 205 -12.10 -0.61 7.85
CA ALA A 205 -12.40 0.82 7.84
C ALA A 205 -11.21 1.67 7.37
N ALA A 206 -9.97 1.35 7.76
CA ALA A 206 -8.79 2.06 7.25
C ALA A 206 -8.65 1.92 5.73
N LEU A 207 -8.96 0.73 5.18
CA LEU A 207 -8.96 0.52 3.73
C LEU A 207 -10.00 1.40 3.04
N LEU A 208 -11.23 1.45 3.57
CA LEU A 208 -12.29 2.30 3.05
C LEU A 208 -11.91 3.78 3.11
N TRP A 209 -11.31 4.22 4.22
CA TRP A 209 -10.86 5.59 4.40
C TRP A 209 -9.75 5.99 3.43
N ILE A 210 -8.75 5.11 3.22
CA ILE A 210 -7.71 5.32 2.21
C ILE A 210 -8.35 5.57 0.85
N TRP A 211 -9.34 4.75 0.45
CA TRP A 211 -10.04 4.93 -0.82
C TRP A 211 -10.85 6.23 -0.88
N VAL A 212 -11.54 6.62 0.19
CA VAL A 212 -12.26 7.89 0.26
C VAL A 212 -11.30 9.07 0.03
N VAL A 213 -10.15 9.08 0.70
CA VAL A 213 -9.12 10.13 0.54
C VAL A 213 -8.54 10.12 -0.88
N VAL A 214 -8.27 8.95 -1.44
CA VAL A 214 -7.76 8.79 -2.82
C VAL A 214 -8.75 9.33 -3.85
N PHE A 215 -10.03 8.96 -3.74
CA PHE A 215 -11.07 9.44 -4.66
C PHE A 215 -11.34 10.93 -4.50
N PHE A 216 -11.30 11.45 -3.27
CA PHE A 216 -11.38 12.88 -3.02
C PHE A 216 -10.23 13.62 -3.70
N ALA A 217 -8.99 13.20 -3.46
CA ALA A 217 -7.82 13.79 -4.11
C ALA A 217 -7.88 13.67 -5.65
N ALA A 218 -8.43 12.57 -6.19
CA ALA A 218 -8.59 12.40 -7.64
C ALA A 218 -9.66 13.31 -8.23
N ALA A 219 -10.80 13.48 -7.55
CA ALA A 219 -11.90 14.32 -8.00
C ALA A 219 -11.52 15.81 -8.01
N PHE A 220 -10.81 16.26 -6.97
CA PHE A 220 -10.45 17.68 -6.79
C PHE A 220 -9.05 18.04 -7.31
N GLY A 221 -8.20 17.05 -7.59
CA GLY A 221 -6.80 17.26 -7.97
C GLY A 221 -6.58 17.87 -9.36
N SER A 222 -7.60 17.87 -10.23
CA SER A 222 -7.47 18.41 -11.60
C SER A 222 -7.18 19.92 -11.63
N GLY A 223 -7.57 20.65 -10.58
CA GLY A 223 -7.28 22.09 -10.43
C GLY A 223 -5.85 22.39 -9.97
N LEU A 224 -5.12 21.39 -9.45
CA LEU A 224 -3.75 21.57 -8.94
C LEU A 224 -2.69 21.62 -10.05
N PHE A 225 -3.07 21.27 -11.28
CA PHE A 225 -2.13 21.07 -12.38
C PHE A 225 -2.35 22.08 -13.50
N GLY A 226 -1.43 23.05 -13.61
CA GLY A 226 -1.37 23.99 -14.71
C GLY A 226 -1.23 23.27 -16.05
N ARG A 227 -2.11 23.59 -17.01
CA ARG A 227 -2.11 22.93 -18.33
C ARG A 227 -0.80 23.13 -19.08
N ASP A 228 -0.20 24.31 -18.95
CA ASP A 228 1.03 24.68 -19.63
C ASP A 228 2.26 24.02 -18.99
N GLU A 229 2.32 24.00 -17.66
CA GLU A 229 3.36 23.31 -16.88
C GLU A 229 3.37 21.80 -17.16
N VAL A 230 2.20 21.16 -17.11
CA VAL A 230 2.05 19.74 -17.41
C VAL A 230 2.33 19.42 -18.88
N HIS A 231 2.05 20.36 -19.79
CA HIS A 231 2.42 20.18 -21.19
C HIS A 231 3.92 20.35 -21.42
N ALA A 232 4.56 21.29 -20.73
CA ALA A 232 6.01 21.48 -20.76
C ALA A 232 6.72 20.23 -20.23
N ALA A 233 6.20 19.64 -19.14
CA ALA A 233 6.71 18.40 -18.52
C ALA A 233 6.71 17.18 -19.46
N ARG A 234 6.06 17.23 -20.64
CA ARG A 234 6.18 16.18 -21.67
C ARG A 234 7.52 16.17 -22.39
N ARG A 235 8.30 17.24 -22.31
CA ARG A 235 9.60 17.32 -22.97
C ARG A 235 10.59 16.54 -22.12
N PHE A 236 10.99 15.39 -22.64
CA PHE A 236 11.96 14.56 -21.96
C PHE A 236 13.25 15.34 -21.77
N ARG A 237 13.77 15.28 -20.55
CA ARG A 237 15.03 15.88 -20.11
C ARG A 237 15.70 14.86 -19.20
N GLY A 238 16.77 14.22 -19.65
CA GLY A 238 17.40 13.11 -18.94
C GLY A 238 17.96 13.49 -17.55
N ASP A 239 18.22 14.77 -17.31
CA ASP A 239 18.57 15.34 -16.01
C ASP A 239 17.41 15.44 -15.02
N VAL A 240 16.24 15.82 -15.52
CA VAL A 240 15.04 15.97 -14.70
C VAL A 240 14.30 14.65 -14.54
N HIS A 241 14.05 13.94 -15.66
CA HIS A 241 13.25 12.72 -15.71
C HIS A 241 13.99 11.51 -15.14
N GLY A 242 15.33 11.48 -15.22
CA GLY A 242 16.12 10.43 -14.58
C GLY A 242 16.01 10.47 -13.06
N VAL A 243 16.08 11.67 -12.46
CA VAL A 243 15.90 11.83 -11.00
C VAL A 243 14.47 11.46 -10.58
N ALA A 244 13.47 11.89 -11.35
CA ALA A 244 12.07 11.49 -11.10
C ALA A 244 11.88 9.97 -11.15
N ALA A 245 12.51 9.29 -12.12
CA ALA A 245 12.47 7.84 -12.22
C ALA A 245 13.15 7.14 -11.03
N LEU A 246 14.26 7.69 -10.52
CA LEU A 246 14.92 7.19 -9.31
C LEU A 246 14.04 7.32 -8.07
N VAL A 247 13.34 8.44 -7.90
CA VAL A 247 12.41 8.66 -6.78
C VAL A 247 11.26 7.65 -6.83
N LEU A 248 10.68 7.42 -8.01
CA LEU A 248 9.64 6.39 -8.19
C LEU A 248 10.19 4.97 -7.92
N CYS A 249 11.40 4.68 -8.37
CA CYS A 249 12.09 3.41 -8.09
C CYS A 249 12.24 3.18 -6.59
N LEU A 250 12.68 4.22 -5.86
CA LEU A 250 12.82 4.16 -4.42
C LEU A 250 11.47 3.86 -3.75
N GLY A 251 10.39 4.50 -4.18
CA GLY A 251 9.05 4.20 -3.68
C GLY A 251 8.64 2.74 -3.86
N VAL A 252 8.94 2.16 -5.02
CA VAL A 252 8.70 0.75 -5.32
C VAL A 252 9.59 -0.17 -4.46
N LEU A 253 10.85 0.18 -4.23
CA LEU A 253 11.75 -0.56 -3.35
C LEU A 253 11.30 -0.52 -1.88
N LEU A 254 10.74 0.59 -1.42
CA LEU A 254 10.21 0.74 -0.06
C LEU A 254 9.01 -0.18 0.21
N LEU A 255 8.29 -0.63 -0.82
CA LEU A 255 7.16 -1.55 -0.68
C LEU A 255 7.60 -3.03 -0.62
N LEU A 256 8.82 -3.35 -1.06
CA LEU A 256 9.34 -4.74 -1.05
C LEU A 256 9.30 -5.40 0.33
N PRO A 257 9.67 -4.72 1.44
CA PRO A 257 9.68 -5.38 2.73
C PRO A 257 8.31 -5.86 3.19
N GLY A 258 7.26 -5.06 2.99
CA GLY A 258 5.88 -5.49 3.31
C GLY A 258 5.43 -6.66 2.45
N ALA A 259 5.76 -6.62 1.16
CA ALA A 259 5.36 -7.67 0.21
C ALA A 259 6.04 -9.02 0.47
N PHE A 260 7.30 -9.04 0.90
CA PHE A 260 8.13 -10.27 0.91
C PHE A 260 8.63 -10.70 2.29
N PHE A 261 8.76 -9.79 3.25
CA PHE A 261 9.26 -10.12 4.59
C PHE A 261 8.13 -10.05 5.64
N GLN A 262 8.40 -10.63 6.81
CA GLN A 262 7.60 -10.40 8.01
C GLN A 262 7.99 -9.03 8.57
N THR A 263 7.39 -7.99 7.99
CA THR A 263 7.61 -6.61 8.41
C THR A 263 6.58 -6.25 9.48
N PRO A 264 7.00 -5.77 10.67
CA PRO A 264 6.05 -5.37 11.70
C PRO A 264 5.15 -4.25 11.20
N THR A 265 3.88 -4.24 11.62
CA THR A 265 2.83 -3.35 11.10
C THR A 265 3.25 -1.88 11.07
N TRP A 266 3.86 -1.36 12.12
CA TRP A 266 4.31 0.04 12.19
C TRP A 266 5.37 0.39 11.14
N ALA A 267 6.30 -0.53 10.86
CA ALA A 267 7.34 -0.33 9.86
C ALA A 267 6.74 -0.42 8.45
N GLY A 268 5.78 -1.33 8.24
CA GLY A 268 5.00 -1.42 7.00
C GLY A 268 4.29 -0.11 6.68
N TRP A 269 3.67 0.52 7.67
CA TRP A 269 3.02 1.84 7.55
C TRP A 269 3.99 2.95 7.16
N LEU A 270 5.13 3.06 7.84
CA LEU A 270 6.13 4.10 7.54
C LEU A 270 6.68 3.97 6.12
N LEU A 271 6.97 2.73 5.71
CA LEU A 271 7.47 2.44 4.37
C LEU A 271 6.41 2.73 3.29
N ALA A 272 5.16 2.33 3.53
CA ALA A 272 4.04 2.61 2.62
C ALA A 272 3.74 4.11 2.52
N LEU A 273 3.81 4.85 3.62
CA LEU A 273 3.65 6.31 3.63
C LEU A 273 4.76 6.99 2.83
N ALA A 274 6.02 6.59 3.05
CA ALA A 274 7.14 7.10 2.28
C ALA A 274 7.01 6.77 0.78
N ALA A 275 6.60 5.55 0.45
CA ALA A 275 6.32 5.13 -0.92
C ALA A 275 5.19 5.96 -1.55
N ALA A 276 4.10 6.21 -0.81
CA ALA A 276 2.95 6.99 -1.26
C ALA A 276 3.30 8.45 -1.58
N CYS A 277 4.35 9.01 -0.98
CA CYS A 277 4.85 10.35 -1.27
C CYS A 277 5.69 10.43 -2.56
N THR A 278 6.26 9.31 -3.04
CA THR A 278 7.19 9.32 -4.19
C THR A 278 6.59 9.81 -5.51
N PRO A 279 5.32 9.52 -5.87
CA PRO A 279 4.70 10.06 -7.09
C PRO A 279 4.60 11.59 -7.05
N TRP A 280 4.26 12.15 -5.88
CA TRP A 280 4.16 13.60 -5.66
C TRP A 280 5.52 14.28 -5.72
N LEU A 281 6.53 13.69 -5.07
CA LEU A 281 7.91 14.20 -5.11
C LEU A 281 8.49 14.17 -6.52
N ALA A 282 8.27 13.07 -7.25
CA ALA A 282 8.70 12.94 -8.64
C ALA A 282 8.02 14.00 -9.54
N LEU A 283 6.71 14.22 -9.39
CA LEU A 283 5.99 15.22 -10.17
C LEU A 283 6.42 16.65 -9.81
N ALA A 284 6.53 16.97 -8.52
CA ALA A 284 6.96 18.29 -8.06
C ALA A 284 8.38 18.61 -8.54
N TRP A 285 9.27 17.62 -8.57
CA TRP A 285 10.61 17.76 -9.13
C TRP A 285 10.56 18.11 -10.62
N VAL A 286 9.74 17.40 -11.41
CA VAL A 286 9.62 17.65 -12.86
C VAL A 286 9.05 19.04 -13.11
N VAL A 287 7.93 19.39 -12.47
CA VAL A 287 7.25 20.68 -12.69
C VAL A 287 8.13 21.87 -12.31
N LYS A 288 8.91 21.79 -11.23
CA LYS A 288 9.82 22.87 -10.81
C LYS A 288 11.06 23.07 -11.68
N ARG A 289 11.38 22.10 -12.55
CA ARG A 289 12.66 22.06 -13.29
C ARG A 289 12.49 22.12 -14.81
N VAL A 290 11.26 22.16 -15.30
CA VAL A 290 10.90 22.22 -16.72
C VAL A 290 10.51 23.63 -17.12
#